data_AF-A0A3B6PE52-F1
#
_entry.id   AF-A0A3B6PE52-F1
#
_cell.length_a   1.000
_cell.length_b   1.000
_cell.length_c   1.000
_cell.angle_alpha   90.00
_cell.angle_beta   90.00
_cell.angle_gamma   90.00
#
_symmetry.space_group_name_H-M   'P 1'
#
loop_
_entity.id
_entity.type
_entity.pdbx_description
1 polymer ?
#
loop_
_entity_poly.entity_id
_entity_poly.type
_entity_poly.pdbx_seq_one_letter_code
_entity_poly.pdbx_strand_id
1 'polypeptide(L)'
;MWMKTMFLVLLLCMLVATPMAAEYGVGSHNSGPWMWCDPAMGHRVSPLTGCRAMVKLQCVGNQVPEAIQRDCCQELANITNDWCRCHDLGSMLNSVYQELGAREGTEVFPGCRKEVMKLTAASVPAVCKVPIPNARGGEGVCYWA
;
A
#
# COMPACT_ATOMS: atom_id res chain seq x y z
N MET A 1 -29.68 6.58 -54.08
CA MET A 1 -28.72 5.47 -53.92
C MET A 1 -27.61 5.73 -52.88
N TRP A 2 -27.51 6.92 -52.28
CA TRP A 2 -26.43 7.27 -51.32
C TRP A 2 -26.70 6.93 -49.84
N MET A 3 -27.96 6.88 -49.41
CA MET A 3 -28.31 6.52 -48.02
C MET A 3 -27.95 5.07 -47.66
N LYS A 4 -28.04 4.13 -48.62
CA LYS A 4 -27.68 2.72 -48.41
C LYS A 4 -26.17 2.53 -48.21
N THR A 5 -25.35 3.33 -48.91
CA THR A 5 -23.89 3.26 -48.81
C THR A 5 -23.40 3.82 -47.47
N MET A 6 -24.00 4.91 -46.97
CA MET A 6 -23.65 5.44 -45.65
C MET A 6 -24.01 4.48 -44.51
N PHE A 7 -25.16 3.80 -44.61
CA PHE A 7 -25.58 2.82 -43.60
C PHE A 7 -24.64 1.59 -43.53
N LEU A 8 -24.17 1.12 -44.69
CA LEU A 8 -23.20 0.02 -44.77
C LEU A 8 -21.84 0.40 -44.18
N VAL A 9 -21.37 1.62 -44.40
CA VAL A 9 -20.10 2.12 -43.83
C VAL A 9 -20.22 2.29 -42.30
N LEU A 10 -21.34 2.80 -41.80
CA LEU A 10 -21.60 2.91 -40.35
C LEU A 10 -21.66 1.53 -39.66
N LEU A 11 -22.30 0.55 -40.28
CA LEU A 11 -22.35 -0.83 -39.75
C LEU A 11 -20.97 -1.51 -39.76
N LEU A 12 -20.16 -1.28 -40.80
CA LEU A 12 -18.77 -1.78 -40.85
C LEU A 12 -17.89 -1.19 -39.75
N CYS A 13 -18.04 0.10 -39.41
CA CYS A 13 -17.28 0.72 -38.32
C CYS A 13 -17.60 0.12 -36.95
N MET A 14 -18.84 -0.32 -36.71
CA MET A 14 -19.24 -0.93 -35.44
C MET A 14 -18.73 -2.38 -35.28
N LEU A 15 -18.43 -3.06 -36.39
CA LEU A 15 -17.94 -4.45 -36.39
C LEU A 15 -16.44 -4.57 -36.05
N VAL A 16 -15.69 -3.46 -36.03
CA VAL A 16 -14.25 -3.44 -35.68
C VAL A 16 -13.99 -3.07 -34.23
N ALA A 17 -15.04 -2.87 -33.42
CA ALA A 17 -14.93 -2.73 -31.98
C ALA A 17 -14.55 -4.08 -31.34
N THR A 18 -13.29 -4.46 -31.56
CA THR A 18 -12.61 -5.45 -30.74
C THR A 18 -12.62 -4.89 -29.32
N PRO A 19 -13.19 -5.59 -28.33
CA PRO A 19 -12.88 -5.24 -26.96
C PRO A 19 -11.39 -5.52 -26.81
N MET A 20 -10.58 -4.46 -26.82
CA MET A 20 -9.30 -4.51 -26.13
C MET A 20 -9.65 -4.80 -24.67
N ALA A 21 -9.68 -6.09 -24.33
CA ALA A 21 -9.38 -6.54 -22.99
C ALA A 21 -8.04 -5.89 -22.68
N ALA A 22 -8.11 -4.78 -21.95
CA ALA A 22 -6.94 -4.20 -21.37
C ALA A 22 -6.49 -5.20 -20.30
N GLU A 23 -5.66 -6.15 -20.72
CA GLU A 23 -4.84 -6.92 -19.82
C GLU A 23 -3.83 -5.92 -19.23
N TYR A 24 -4.26 -5.19 -18.20
CA TYR A 24 -3.37 -4.55 -17.24
C TYR A 24 -2.73 -5.67 -16.42
N GLY A 25 -1.89 -6.46 -17.08
CA GLY A 25 -1.65 -7.84 -16.66
C GLY A 25 -0.24 -8.33 -16.86
N VAL A 26 0.76 -7.45 -16.95
CA VAL A 26 2.15 -7.84 -16.64
C VAL A 26 2.82 -6.64 -15.99
N GLY A 27 2.78 -6.59 -14.66
CA GLY A 27 3.73 -5.78 -13.91
C GLY A 27 5.13 -6.16 -14.38
N SER A 28 5.92 -5.15 -14.74
CA SER A 28 7.35 -5.31 -15.03
C SER A 28 7.95 -6.31 -14.05
N HIS A 29 8.59 -7.37 -14.55
CA HIS A 29 9.37 -8.32 -13.74
C HIS A 29 10.54 -7.54 -13.13
N ASN A 30 10.24 -6.78 -12.08
CA ASN A 30 11.16 -5.95 -11.35
C ASN A 30 11.94 -6.87 -10.42
N SER A 31 12.95 -7.54 -10.98
CA SER A 31 13.96 -8.28 -10.25
C SER A 31 14.67 -7.35 -9.29
N GLY A 32 14.43 -7.51 -8.00
CA GLY A 32 15.10 -6.71 -6.97
C GLY A 32 14.88 -7.25 -5.57
N PRO A 33 15.63 -6.75 -4.57
CA PRO A 33 15.61 -7.29 -3.22
C PRO A 33 14.22 -7.28 -2.54
N TRP A 34 13.30 -6.44 -3.01
CA TRP A 34 11.90 -6.40 -2.57
C TRP A 34 11.08 -7.64 -2.96
N MET A 35 11.47 -8.42 -3.98
CA MET A 35 10.76 -9.65 -4.36
C MET A 35 10.70 -10.67 -3.22
N TRP A 36 11.75 -10.72 -2.40
CA TRP A 36 11.84 -11.63 -1.25
C TRP A 36 10.90 -11.28 -0.11
N CYS A 37 10.13 -10.20 -0.23
CA CYS A 37 9.10 -9.80 0.73
C CYS A 37 7.73 -10.38 0.37
N ASP A 38 7.61 -11.11 -0.73
CA ASP A 38 6.36 -11.79 -1.11
C ASP A 38 6.15 -13.05 -0.23
N PRO A 39 4.98 -13.21 0.43
CA PRO A 39 4.63 -14.45 1.12
C PRO A 39 4.73 -15.70 0.25
N ALA A 40 4.46 -15.60 -1.06
CA ALA A 40 4.60 -16.71 -2.01
C ALA A 40 6.06 -17.17 -2.18
N MET A 41 7.04 -16.32 -1.84
CA MET A 41 8.47 -16.65 -1.81
C MET A 41 8.96 -17.10 -0.42
N GLY A 42 8.03 -17.30 0.54
CA GLY A 42 8.34 -17.77 1.89
C GLY A 42 8.59 -16.67 2.92
N HIS A 43 8.35 -15.40 2.56
CA HIS A 43 8.40 -14.30 3.53
C HIS A 43 7.33 -14.46 4.61
N ARG A 44 7.73 -14.35 5.88
CA ARG A 44 6.80 -14.35 7.01
C ARG A 44 6.46 -12.90 7.35
N VAL A 45 5.31 -12.45 6.89
CA VAL A 45 4.81 -11.10 7.18
C VAL A 45 4.61 -10.93 8.68
N SER A 46 5.27 -9.93 9.26
CA SER A 46 5.05 -9.55 10.64
C SER A 46 3.68 -8.90 10.81
N PRO A 47 2.88 -9.26 11.83
CA PRO A 47 1.58 -8.63 12.06
C PRO A 47 1.70 -7.19 12.58
N LEU A 48 2.89 -6.79 13.06
CA LEU A 48 3.22 -5.44 13.56
C LEU A 48 2.15 -4.88 14.51
N THR A 49 1.75 -5.67 15.50
CA THR A 49 0.64 -5.35 16.42
C THR A 49 0.87 -4.07 17.22
N GLY A 50 2.10 -3.83 17.68
CA GLY A 50 2.50 -2.58 18.33
C GLY A 50 2.40 -1.40 17.38
N CYS A 51 2.83 -1.55 16.13
CA CYS A 51 2.70 -0.49 15.12
C CYS A 51 1.25 -0.20 14.75
N ARG A 52 0.39 -1.22 14.66
CA ARG A 52 -1.07 -1.03 14.47
C ARG A 52 -1.66 -0.14 15.56
N ALA A 53 -1.30 -0.40 16.82
CA ALA A 53 -1.75 0.41 17.95
C ALA A 53 -1.18 1.84 17.90
N MET A 54 0.12 1.97 17.61
CA MET A 54 0.79 3.27 17.50
C MET A 54 0.16 4.14 16.41
N VAL A 55 0.03 3.61 15.18
CA VAL A 55 -0.52 4.32 14.02
C VAL A 55 -1.95 4.75 14.28
N LYS A 56 -2.78 3.90 14.91
CA LYS A 56 -4.14 4.27 15.31
C LYS A 56 -4.13 5.49 16.23
N LEU A 57 -3.32 5.47 17.30
CA LEU A 57 -3.24 6.57 18.27
C LEU A 57 -2.79 7.87 17.59
N GLN A 58 -1.74 7.82 16.79
CA GLN A 58 -1.26 9.00 16.06
C GLN A 58 -2.31 9.54 15.08
N CYS A 59 -2.99 8.66 14.34
CA CYS A 59 -3.94 9.10 13.32
C CYS A 59 -5.17 9.80 13.90
N VAL A 60 -5.67 9.36 15.06
CA VAL A 60 -6.78 10.03 15.76
C VAL A 60 -6.31 11.25 16.58
N GLY A 61 -5.03 11.61 16.52
CA GLY A 61 -4.46 12.77 17.22
C GLY A 61 -4.19 12.55 18.71
N ASN A 62 -4.10 11.30 19.17
CA ASN A 62 -3.79 10.96 20.55
C ASN A 62 -2.28 10.92 20.82
N GLN A 63 -1.90 11.21 22.06
CA GLN A 63 -0.53 10.98 22.52
C GLN A 63 -0.23 9.47 22.51
N VAL A 64 0.95 9.12 21.98
CA VAL A 64 1.44 7.74 21.96
C VAL A 64 2.22 7.47 23.25
N PRO A 65 1.82 6.46 24.06
CA PRO A 65 2.62 6.01 25.19
C PRO A 65 3.99 5.49 24.74
N GLU A 66 5.05 5.82 25.47
CA GLU A 66 6.43 5.40 25.14
C GLU A 66 6.57 3.88 24.99
N ALA A 67 5.86 3.10 25.80
CA ALA A 67 5.85 1.64 25.70
C ALA A 67 5.34 1.16 24.33
N ILE A 68 4.25 1.75 23.82
CA ILE A 68 3.68 1.38 22.52
C ILE A 68 4.62 1.79 21.39
N GLN A 69 5.24 2.96 21.49
CA GLN A 69 6.23 3.40 20.52
C GLN A 69 7.43 2.46 20.49
N ARG A 70 8.00 2.14 21.66
CA ARG A 70 9.12 1.21 21.78
C ARG A 70 8.78 -0.15 21.19
N ASP A 71 7.60 -0.69 21.51
CA ASP A 71 7.18 -2.02 21.05
C ASP A 71 7.02 -2.04 19.51
N CYS A 72 6.39 -1.02 18.92
CA CYS A 72 6.33 -0.88 17.46
C CYS A 72 7.74 -0.81 16.83
N CYS A 73 8.60 0.06 17.35
CA CYS A 73 9.93 0.26 16.78
C CYS A 73 10.78 -1.02 16.90
N GLN A 74 10.62 -1.78 17.98
CA GLN A 74 11.27 -3.08 18.13
C GLN A 74 10.73 -4.11 17.15
N GLU A 75 9.40 -4.22 16.98
CA GLU A 75 8.77 -5.10 16.00
C GLU A 75 9.29 -4.81 14.58
N LEU A 76 9.36 -3.53 14.21
CA LEU A 76 9.84 -3.11 12.88
C LEU A 76 11.35 -3.35 12.70
N ALA A 77 12.16 -3.12 13.74
CA ALA A 77 13.60 -3.39 13.72
C ALA A 77 13.90 -4.90 13.61
N ASN A 78 13.05 -5.76 14.18
CA ASN A 78 13.20 -7.21 14.12
C ASN A 78 12.97 -7.80 12.72
N ILE A 79 12.38 -7.03 11.79
CA ILE A 79 12.33 -7.42 10.38
C ILE A 79 13.75 -7.32 9.81
N THR A 80 14.37 -8.48 9.58
CA THR A 80 15.78 -8.63 9.21
C THR A 80 16.08 -8.10 7.82
N ASN A 81 15.20 -8.36 6.84
CA ASN A 81 15.32 -7.77 5.52
C ASN A 81 14.68 -6.39 5.55
N ASP A 82 15.53 -5.37 5.58
CA ASP A 82 15.16 -3.96 5.61
C ASP A 82 14.33 -3.53 4.39
N TRP A 83 14.43 -4.23 3.25
CA TRP A 83 13.51 -4.04 2.10
C TRP A 83 12.06 -4.41 2.42
N CYS A 84 11.84 -5.32 3.38
CA CYS A 84 10.50 -5.83 3.72
C CYS A 84 9.79 -5.03 4.79
N ARG A 85 10.46 -4.08 5.45
CA ARG A 85 9.83 -3.24 6.49
C ARG A 85 8.61 -2.47 5.97
N CYS A 86 8.74 -1.86 4.80
CA CYS A 86 7.63 -1.16 4.17
C CYS A 86 6.58 -2.10 3.59
N HIS A 87 6.96 -3.32 3.19
CA HIS A 87 6.00 -4.34 2.78
C HIS A 87 5.12 -4.76 3.96
N ASP A 88 5.72 -5.09 5.09
CA ASP A 88 5.02 -5.55 6.29
C ASP A 88 4.13 -4.44 6.88
N LEU A 89 4.61 -3.20 6.94
CA LEU A 89 3.79 -2.04 7.33
C LEU A 89 2.57 -1.87 6.39
N GLY A 90 2.77 -2.03 5.08
CA GLY A 90 1.69 -1.96 4.11
C GLY A 90 0.68 -3.10 4.29
N SER A 91 1.16 -4.31 4.58
CA SER A 91 0.31 -5.48 4.85
C SER A 91 -0.51 -5.29 6.13
N MET A 92 0.12 -4.82 7.22
CA MET A 92 -0.56 -4.45 8.46
C MET A 92 -1.62 -3.36 8.24
N LEU A 93 -1.34 -2.38 7.38
CA LEU A 93 -2.31 -1.33 7.08
C LEU A 93 -3.49 -1.86 6.27
N ASN A 94 -3.21 -2.71 5.27
CA ASN A 94 -4.23 -3.35 4.45
C ASN A 94 -5.14 -4.27 5.29
N SER A 95 -4.59 -5.00 6.26
CA SER A 95 -5.41 -5.83 7.16
C SER A 95 -6.38 -4.98 7.99
N VAL A 96 -5.94 -3.84 8.52
CA VAL A 96 -6.83 -2.89 9.21
C VAL A 96 -7.96 -2.41 8.29
N TYR A 97 -7.63 -2.04 7.05
CA TYR A 97 -8.65 -1.57 6.11
C TYR A 97 -9.66 -2.66 5.74
N GLN A 98 -9.20 -3.89 5.58
CA GLN A 98 -10.07 -5.04 5.31
C GLN A 98 -10.96 -5.37 6.51
N GLU A 99 -10.40 -5.40 7.72
CA GLU A 99 -11.13 -5.63 8.97
C GLU A 99 -12.25 -4.62 9.20
N LEU A 100 -11.99 -3.34 8.85
CA LEU A 100 -12.91 -2.23 9.12
C LEU A 100 -13.74 -1.80 7.90
N GLY A 101 -13.55 -2.43 6.74
CA GLY A 101 -14.24 -2.07 5.50
C GLY A 101 -13.92 -0.65 4.99
N ALA A 102 -12.74 -0.11 5.33
CA ALA A 102 -12.37 1.26 5.02
C ALA A 102 -12.09 1.47 3.52
N ARG A 103 -12.70 2.51 2.95
CA ARG A 103 -12.53 2.93 1.54
C ARG A 103 -11.78 4.25 1.46
N GLU A 104 -11.28 4.59 0.26
CA GLU A 104 -10.72 5.93 0.06
C GLU A 104 -11.78 7.01 0.32
N GLY A 105 -11.34 8.14 0.89
CA GLY A 105 -12.17 9.25 1.31
C GLY A 105 -12.97 9.00 2.59
N THR A 106 -12.87 7.80 3.18
CA THR A 106 -13.61 7.46 4.40
C THR A 106 -12.72 7.46 5.64
N GLU A 107 -13.37 7.60 6.79
CA GLU A 107 -12.74 7.37 8.08
C GLU A 107 -12.52 5.88 8.33
N VAL A 108 -11.31 5.53 8.77
CA VAL A 108 -10.98 4.17 9.25
C VAL A 108 -11.40 4.04 10.72
N PHE A 109 -11.14 5.10 11.48
CA PHE A 109 -11.65 5.31 12.83
C PHE A 109 -12.24 6.73 12.90
N PRO A 110 -13.19 6.99 13.82
CA PRO A 110 -13.66 8.36 14.04
C PRO A 110 -12.50 9.33 14.25
N GLY A 111 -12.41 10.38 13.44
CA GLY A 111 -11.33 11.37 13.48
C GLY A 111 -10.04 10.98 12.73
N CYS A 112 -10.01 9.82 12.05
CA CYS A 112 -8.86 9.33 11.32
C CYS A 112 -9.28 8.89 9.91
N ARG A 113 -9.02 9.75 8.92
CA ARG A 113 -9.23 9.42 7.49
C ARG A 113 -8.20 8.42 7.00
N LYS A 114 -8.60 7.58 6.04
CA LYS A 114 -7.73 6.55 5.45
C LYS A 114 -6.41 7.12 4.92
N GLU A 115 -6.44 8.26 4.26
CA GLU A 115 -5.24 8.90 3.70
C GLU A 115 -4.29 9.38 4.80
N VAL A 116 -4.85 9.87 5.91
CA VAL A 116 -4.06 10.27 7.09
C VAL A 116 -3.42 9.04 7.71
N MET A 117 -4.19 7.96 7.91
CA MET A 117 -3.65 6.72 8.46
C MET A 117 -2.53 6.13 7.60
N LYS A 118 -2.68 6.20 6.27
CA LYS A 118 -1.66 5.79 5.30
C LYS A 118 -0.36 6.57 5.47
N LEU A 119 -0.44 7.90 5.55
CA LEU A 119 0.73 8.76 5.76
C LEU A 119 1.37 8.52 7.13
N THR A 120 0.57 8.33 8.17
CA THR A 120 1.04 7.98 9.52
C THR A 120 1.77 6.64 9.53
N ALA A 121 1.25 5.61 8.85
CA ALA A 121 1.92 4.32 8.76
C ALA A 121 3.22 4.40 7.94
N ALA A 122 3.23 5.18 6.85
CA ALA A 122 4.40 5.33 6.01
C ALA A 122 5.57 6.04 6.72
N SER A 123 5.30 6.90 7.70
CA SER A 123 6.31 7.64 8.46
C SER A 123 6.90 6.87 9.64
N VAL A 124 6.33 5.71 10.00
CA VAL A 124 6.81 4.88 11.12
C VAL A 124 8.32 4.60 11.07
N PRO A 125 8.93 4.23 9.92
CA PRO A 125 10.36 3.95 9.92
C PRO A 125 11.22 5.17 10.26
N ALA A 126 10.80 6.37 9.84
CA ALA A 126 11.44 7.63 10.20
C ALA A 126 11.30 7.94 11.69
N VAL A 127 10.09 7.78 12.25
CA VAL A 127 9.82 7.94 13.70
C VAL A 127 10.67 6.99 14.53
N CYS A 128 10.78 5.73 14.10
CA CYS A 128 11.56 4.69 14.77
C CYS A 128 13.06 4.74 14.46
N LYS A 129 13.50 5.60 13.54
CA LYS A 129 14.89 5.68 13.05
C LYS A 129 15.43 4.33 12.56
N VAL A 130 14.57 3.51 11.96
CA VAL A 130 14.98 2.22 11.37
C VAL A 130 15.26 2.42 9.88
N PRO A 131 16.38 1.91 9.36
CA PRO A 131 16.72 2.12 7.96
C PRO A 131 15.71 1.43 7.05
N ILE A 132 15.37 2.08 5.94
CA ILE A 132 14.68 1.46 4.82
C ILE A 132 15.52 1.72 3.56
N PRO A 133 15.66 0.72 2.67
CA PRO A 133 16.36 0.91 1.41
C PRO A 133 15.58 1.87 0.52
N ASN A 134 16.04 3.13 0.44
CA ASN A 134 15.46 4.13 -0.44
C ASN A 134 16.24 4.16 -1.75
N ALA A 135 15.58 3.86 -2.88
CA ALA A 135 16.16 4.00 -4.21
C ALA A 135 16.60 5.44 -4.56
N ARG A 136 16.18 6.45 -3.76
CA ARG A 136 16.53 7.87 -3.94
C ARG A 136 16.70 8.64 -2.60
N GLY A 137 17.40 8.06 -1.62
CA GLY A 137 17.92 8.84 -0.47
C GLY A 137 16.87 9.59 0.39
N GLY A 138 15.63 9.11 0.44
CA GLY A 138 14.56 9.74 1.22
C GLY A 138 14.71 9.59 2.74
N GLU A 139 13.97 10.41 3.49
CA GLU A 139 13.98 10.61 4.95
C GLU A 139 13.48 9.41 5.79
N GLY A 140 13.62 8.18 5.30
CA GLY A 140 13.16 6.98 6.00
C GLY A 140 11.63 6.78 5.97
N VAL A 141 10.93 7.32 4.96
CA VAL A 141 9.47 7.13 4.78
C VAL A 141 9.21 6.09 3.68
N CYS A 142 8.22 5.23 3.88
CA CYS A 142 7.87 4.20 2.90
C CYS A 142 7.39 4.79 1.56
N TYR A 143 7.85 4.17 0.46
CA TYR A 143 7.63 4.66 -0.90
C TYR A 143 6.16 4.75 -1.33
N TRP A 144 5.27 4.02 -0.66
CA TRP A 144 3.84 3.98 -0.95
C TRP A 144 3.04 5.02 -0.17
N ALA A 145 3.70 5.93 0.58
CA ALA A 145 3.05 7.09 1.23
C ALA A 145 2.05 7.78 0.29
#